data_AF-A0A8H6TN54-F1
#
_entry.id   AF-A0A8H6TN54-F1
#
_cell.length_a   1.000
_cell.length_b   1.000
_cell.length_c   1.000
_cell.angle_alpha   90.00
_cell.angle_beta   90.00
_cell.angle_gamma   90.00
#
_symmetry.space_group_name_H-M   'P 1'
#
loop_
_entity.id
_entity.type
_entity.pdbx_description
1 polymer ?
#
loop_
_entity_poly.entity_id
_entity_poly.type
_entity_poly.pdbx_seq_one_letter_code
_entity_poly.pdbx_strand_id
1 'polypeptide(L)'
;MRFRVSRASLVLGVLPTVYALGQASCVAFQSSASVFSVASNGKAAPILTSADDWPGVHRAVQDFAADIQRVTGVKATVANVTASNASRSSLPIIIGTLGRSSLIDQIVNDTKLDVSGVQGKWEAFMTRVVENPLKGVAKAYVVIGADKRGTIFALYEHSEQFGVSPWYWWADAPIAKHSSLFVSNGGCAHGSPTVKYRGIFLNDEQPALSNWVAAKFTVDEQGGALTDSPFNHLFYTKLFELLLRLKANHLWPTQWSSAFGIDDPLNQFMADYYGIVMGTSHQEPMMSTNAANVNAYWVNGTIRAKPFENVWTLGMRGNGDLPIVGDGIVLLQDITANQTAIFKQVFGDDVDVAEIPQVWALYKEVEGYYQQGLRVDDVVDGCFTMPE
;
A
#
# COMPACT_ATOMS: atom_id res chain seq x y z
N MET A 1 -3.28 75.57 18.28
CA MET A 1 -3.22 74.15 18.67
C MET A 1 -3.59 73.32 17.44
N ARG A 2 -2.61 72.81 16.68
CA ARG A 2 -2.85 71.99 15.47
C ARG A 2 -2.58 70.53 15.83
N PHE A 3 -3.63 69.72 15.99
CA PHE A 3 -3.48 68.27 16.13
C PHE A 3 -3.40 67.63 14.75
N ARG A 4 -2.25 67.00 14.47
CA ARG A 4 -2.09 66.04 13.36
C ARG A 4 -2.70 64.72 13.80
N VAL A 5 -3.70 64.23 13.08
CA VAL A 5 -4.18 62.85 13.20
C VAL A 5 -3.27 61.98 12.32
N SER A 6 -2.49 61.10 12.96
CA SER A 6 -1.68 60.10 12.28
C SER A 6 -2.56 58.91 11.91
N ARG A 7 -2.64 58.56 10.62
CA ARG A 7 -3.25 57.31 10.16
C ARG A 7 -2.25 56.18 10.35
N ALA A 8 -2.51 55.30 11.32
CA ALA A 8 -1.86 53.99 11.39
C ALA A 8 -2.64 53.02 10.49
N SER A 9 -2.10 52.69 9.33
CA SER A 9 -2.61 51.59 8.50
C SER A 9 -2.06 50.28 9.05
N LEU A 10 -2.91 49.51 9.72
CA LEU A 10 -2.60 48.14 10.13
C LEU A 10 -2.77 47.23 8.90
N VAL A 11 -1.66 46.84 8.26
CA VAL A 11 -1.70 45.82 7.21
C VAL A 11 -1.74 44.46 7.89
N LEU A 12 -2.95 43.89 8.01
CA LEU A 12 -3.13 42.49 8.35
C LEU A 12 -2.67 41.65 7.15
N GLY A 13 -1.46 41.11 7.23
CA GLY A 13 -0.98 40.11 6.28
C GLY A 13 -1.77 38.81 6.48
N VAL A 14 -2.82 38.61 5.69
CA VAL A 14 -3.44 37.29 5.55
C VAL A 14 -2.50 36.46 4.68
N LEU A 15 -1.70 35.60 5.32
CA LEU A 15 -0.99 34.55 4.61
C LEU A 15 -2.02 33.60 4.01
N PRO A 16 -2.09 33.42 2.67
CA PRO A 16 -2.91 32.37 2.10
C PRO A 16 -2.19 31.05 2.39
N THR A 17 -2.68 30.32 3.39
CA THR A 17 -2.40 28.88 3.50
C THR A 17 -3.15 28.21 2.36
N VAL A 18 -2.46 28.09 1.23
CA VAL A 18 -2.91 27.24 0.13
C VAL A 18 -2.70 25.80 0.60
N TYR A 19 -3.74 25.18 1.15
CA TYR A 19 -3.79 23.74 1.35
C TYR A 19 -3.91 23.07 -0.02
N ALA A 20 -2.78 22.88 -0.71
CA ALA A 20 -2.72 21.87 -1.75
C ALA A 20 -2.70 20.48 -1.07
N LEU A 21 -3.46 19.54 -1.63
CA LEU A 21 -3.67 18.13 -1.24
C LEU A 21 -2.56 17.56 -0.31
N GLY A 22 -2.78 17.01 0.89
CA GLY A 22 -3.94 17.00 1.79
C GLY A 22 -3.52 16.57 3.21
N GLN A 23 -2.25 16.79 3.61
CA GLN A 23 -1.66 16.37 4.89
C GLN A 23 -0.76 17.47 5.48
N ALA A 24 -0.61 17.50 6.81
CA ALA A 24 0.26 18.47 7.48
C ALA A 24 1.73 18.20 7.14
N SER A 25 2.45 19.22 6.68
CA SER A 25 3.87 19.05 6.36
C SER A 25 4.68 18.80 7.62
N CYS A 26 5.53 17.77 7.59
CA CYS A 26 6.52 17.46 8.61
C CYS A 26 7.96 17.59 8.09
N VAL A 27 8.15 18.06 6.86
CA VAL A 27 9.45 18.20 6.20
C VAL A 27 9.86 19.68 6.15
N ALA A 28 11.16 19.92 6.23
CA ALA A 28 11.75 21.24 6.02
C ALA A 28 13.02 21.15 5.16
N PHE A 29 13.31 22.23 4.44
CA PHE A 29 14.51 22.37 3.61
C PHE A 29 15.55 23.33 4.22
N GLN A 30 15.28 23.84 5.43
CA GLN A 30 16.16 24.72 6.18
C GLN A 30 16.37 24.16 7.59
N SER A 31 17.58 24.33 8.12
CA SER A 31 17.92 23.91 9.47
C SER A 31 17.28 24.82 10.52
N SER A 32 16.86 24.23 11.63
CA SER A 32 16.40 24.94 12.83
C SER A 32 16.56 24.04 14.07
N ALA A 33 16.34 24.60 15.27
CA ALA A 33 16.32 23.80 16.50
C ALA A 33 15.14 22.80 16.58
N SER A 34 14.12 22.98 15.73
CA SER A 34 12.88 22.18 15.73
C SER A 34 12.88 21.01 14.73
N VAL A 35 14.01 20.75 14.07
CA VAL A 35 14.12 19.74 13.02
C VAL A 35 15.32 18.81 13.22
N PHE A 36 15.19 17.61 12.67
CA PHE A 36 16.22 16.58 12.56
C PHE A 36 16.77 16.51 11.14
N SER A 37 18.09 16.39 11.00
CA SER A 37 18.78 16.33 9.70
C SER A 37 18.67 14.92 9.09
N VAL A 38 17.93 14.80 7.99
CA VAL A 38 17.89 13.58 7.17
C VAL A 38 19.09 13.56 6.23
N ALA A 39 19.38 14.68 5.59
CA ALA A 39 20.59 14.87 4.79
C ALA A 39 20.99 16.33 4.79
N SER A 40 22.27 16.64 5.01
CA SER A 40 22.79 17.99 4.94
C SER A 40 24.31 17.97 4.80
N ASN A 41 24.89 19.03 4.21
CA ASN A 41 26.34 19.18 4.06
C ASN A 41 27.03 17.95 3.43
N GLY A 42 26.40 17.35 2.41
CA GLY A 42 26.93 16.19 1.71
C GLY A 42 26.90 14.88 2.49
N LYS A 43 26.18 14.82 3.62
CA LYS A 43 26.03 13.61 4.46
C LYS A 43 24.56 13.31 4.69
N ALA A 44 24.20 12.03 4.64
CA ALA A 44 22.87 11.54 5.00
C ALA A 44 22.92 10.80 6.35
N ALA A 45 21.84 10.89 7.11
CA ALA A 45 21.64 10.07 8.29
C ALA A 45 21.60 8.59 7.88
N PRO A 46 22.29 7.69 8.60
CA PRO A 46 22.18 6.27 8.32
C PRO A 46 20.78 5.77 8.69
N ILE A 47 20.25 4.89 7.86
CA ILE A 47 18.95 4.24 8.05
C ILE A 47 19.19 2.87 8.67
N LEU A 48 18.56 2.64 9.82
CA LEU A 48 18.66 1.40 10.58
C LEU A 48 17.29 0.71 10.63
N THR A 49 17.32 -0.59 10.39
CA THR A 49 16.16 -1.49 10.46
C THR A 49 16.53 -2.73 11.26
N SER A 50 15.53 -3.52 11.67
CA SER A 50 15.75 -4.85 12.24
C SER A 50 15.49 -5.94 11.21
N ALA A 51 16.28 -7.01 11.20
CA ALA A 51 16.17 -8.06 10.18
C ALA A 51 14.88 -8.90 10.26
N ASP A 52 14.15 -8.80 11.37
CA ASP A 52 12.89 -9.49 11.64
C ASP A 52 11.65 -8.71 11.17
N ASP A 53 11.81 -7.50 10.63
CA ASP A 53 10.70 -6.76 10.02
C ASP A 53 10.21 -7.44 8.72
N TRP A 54 9.14 -6.89 8.14
CA TRP A 54 8.60 -7.40 6.89
C TRP A 54 9.59 -7.20 5.73
N PRO A 55 9.80 -8.22 4.87
CA PRO A 55 10.60 -8.06 3.66
C PRO A 55 10.11 -6.91 2.75
N GLY A 56 8.79 -6.70 2.65
CA GLY A 56 8.19 -5.57 1.94
C GLY A 56 8.55 -4.20 2.52
N VAL A 57 8.74 -4.10 3.84
CA VAL A 57 9.23 -2.89 4.51
C VAL A 57 10.70 -2.66 4.15
N HIS A 58 11.56 -3.68 4.21
CA HIS A 58 12.95 -3.55 3.79
C HIS A 58 13.10 -3.10 2.34
N ARG A 59 12.24 -3.58 1.45
CA ARG A 59 12.15 -3.09 0.06
C ARG A 59 11.83 -1.60 0.02
N ALA A 60 10.77 -1.14 0.69
CA ALA A 60 10.40 0.27 0.73
C ALA A 60 11.47 1.17 1.38
N VAL A 61 12.26 0.64 2.32
CA VAL A 61 13.42 1.33 2.89
C VAL A 61 14.50 1.60 1.83
N GLN A 62 14.71 0.69 0.88
CA GLN A 62 15.63 0.93 -0.24
C GLN A 62 15.09 2.02 -1.17
N ASP A 63 13.79 2.04 -1.44
CA ASP A 63 13.16 3.13 -2.21
C ASP A 63 13.34 4.48 -1.52
N PHE A 64 13.10 4.53 -0.21
CA PHE A 64 13.28 5.74 0.60
C PHE A 64 14.73 6.25 0.57
N ALA A 65 15.71 5.35 0.72
CA ALA A 65 17.12 5.70 0.60
C ALA A 65 17.49 6.21 -0.81
N ALA A 66 16.93 5.59 -1.85
CA ALA A 66 17.09 6.03 -3.22
C ALA A 66 16.41 7.39 -3.48
N ASP A 67 15.26 7.66 -2.88
CA ASP A 67 14.54 8.93 -2.98
C ASP A 67 15.32 10.07 -2.31
N ILE A 68 15.91 9.84 -1.13
CA ILE A 68 16.86 10.79 -0.52
C ILE A 68 18.01 11.09 -1.49
N GLN A 69 18.58 10.08 -2.14
CA GLN A 69 19.65 10.28 -3.13
C GLN A 69 19.15 11.03 -4.38
N ARG A 70 17.95 10.73 -4.87
CA ARG A 70 17.37 11.44 -6.02
C ARG A 70 17.17 12.92 -5.71
N VAL A 71 16.76 13.28 -4.50
CA VAL A 71 16.54 14.68 -4.11
C VAL A 71 17.85 15.41 -3.81
N THR A 72 18.77 14.75 -3.09
CA THR A 72 19.95 15.40 -2.49
C THR A 72 21.28 15.13 -3.18
N GLY A 73 21.34 14.09 -4.01
CA GLY A 73 22.59 13.54 -4.54
C GLY A 73 23.38 12.70 -3.53
N VAL A 74 22.96 12.61 -2.26
CA VAL A 74 23.66 11.90 -1.20
C VAL A 74 22.98 10.58 -0.91
N LYS A 75 23.73 9.48 -0.97
CA LYS A 75 23.23 8.14 -0.66
C LYS A 75 23.25 7.87 0.84
N ALA A 76 22.08 7.62 1.43
CA ALA A 76 21.97 7.12 2.80
C ALA A 76 22.44 5.66 2.86
N THR A 77 23.15 5.29 3.93
CA THR A 77 23.47 3.89 4.21
C THR A 77 22.27 3.21 4.84
N VAL A 78 21.99 1.96 4.46
CA VAL A 78 20.94 1.14 5.06
C VAL A 78 21.61 -0.06 5.73
N ALA A 79 21.27 -0.34 6.98
CA ALA A 79 21.80 -1.49 7.70
C ALA A 79 20.75 -2.16 8.59
N ASN A 80 20.74 -3.49 8.56
CA ASN A 80 20.06 -4.29 9.57
C ASN A 80 20.93 -4.36 10.83
N VAL A 81 20.34 -3.99 11.96
CA VAL A 81 21.01 -3.97 13.26
C VAL A 81 20.16 -4.61 14.34
N THR A 82 20.83 -5.01 15.42
CA THR A 82 20.21 -5.26 16.72
C THR A 82 20.39 -4.04 17.60
N ALA A 83 19.59 -3.93 18.65
CA ALA A 83 19.75 -2.86 19.63
C ALA A 83 21.15 -2.75 20.24
N SER A 84 21.85 -3.88 20.43
CA SER A 84 23.21 -3.90 20.96
C SER A 84 24.25 -3.29 20.01
N ASN A 85 24.00 -3.33 18.70
CA ASN A 85 24.98 -2.97 17.67
C ASN A 85 24.64 -1.64 16.97
N ALA A 86 23.53 -1.00 17.34
CA ALA A 86 23.08 0.29 16.81
C ALA A 86 23.96 1.48 17.22
N SER A 87 24.79 1.33 18.27
CA SER A 87 25.57 2.41 18.92
C SER A 87 26.67 3.05 18.07
N ARG A 88 26.85 2.65 16.80
CA ARG A 88 27.86 3.21 15.89
C ARG A 88 27.42 4.50 15.16
N SER A 89 26.20 4.98 15.40
CA SER A 89 25.67 6.20 14.79
C SER A 89 25.09 7.16 15.84
N SER A 90 25.46 8.43 15.78
CA SER A 90 24.96 9.44 16.73
C SER A 90 23.55 9.96 16.41
N LEU A 91 23.11 9.88 15.14
CA LEU A 91 21.83 10.43 14.66
C LEU A 91 21.22 9.57 13.52
N PRO A 92 20.82 8.32 13.77
CA PRO A 92 20.19 7.48 12.74
C PRO A 92 18.72 7.83 12.50
N ILE A 93 18.22 7.40 11.35
CA ILE A 93 16.78 7.16 11.13
C ILE A 93 16.52 5.69 11.44
N ILE A 94 15.60 5.39 12.34
CA ILE A 94 15.26 4.01 12.73
C ILE A 94 13.85 3.72 12.24
N ILE A 95 13.69 2.68 11.42
CA ILE A 95 12.42 2.35 10.77
C ILE A 95 12.01 0.96 11.20
N GLY A 96 10.74 0.80 11.55
CA GLY A 96 10.15 -0.52 11.60
C GLY A 96 8.67 -0.56 11.96
N THR A 97 8.16 -1.79 12.03
CA THR A 97 6.75 -2.09 12.31
C THR A 97 6.56 -2.51 13.77
N LEU A 98 5.59 -1.92 14.46
CA LEU A 98 5.28 -2.23 15.86
C LEU A 98 4.85 -3.69 16.03
N GLY A 99 5.37 -4.39 17.04
CA GLY A 99 5.09 -5.79 17.32
C GLY A 99 5.73 -6.79 16.34
N ARG A 100 6.56 -6.29 15.40
CA ARG A 100 7.31 -7.12 14.45
C ARG A 100 8.79 -6.80 14.46
N SER A 101 9.15 -5.53 14.49
CA SER A 101 10.53 -5.08 14.61
C SER A 101 10.98 -5.11 16.06
N SER A 102 11.89 -6.03 16.40
CA SER A 102 12.50 -6.08 17.74
C SER A 102 13.18 -4.76 18.14
N LEU A 103 13.66 -4.01 17.15
CA LEU A 103 14.29 -2.70 17.37
C LEU A 103 13.26 -1.64 17.79
N ILE A 104 12.11 -1.57 17.12
CA ILE A 104 11.02 -0.66 17.50
C ILE A 104 10.43 -1.03 18.84
N ASP A 105 10.17 -2.32 19.08
CA ASP A 105 9.61 -2.78 20.36
C ASP A 105 10.53 -2.45 21.53
N GLN A 106 11.85 -2.58 21.34
CA GLN A 106 12.82 -2.15 22.33
C GLN A 106 12.81 -0.63 22.56
N ILE A 107 12.76 0.18 21.49
CA ILE A 107 12.68 1.65 21.63
C ILE A 107 11.44 2.04 22.43
N VAL A 108 10.28 1.44 22.12
CA VAL A 108 9.02 1.71 22.82
C VAL A 108 9.15 1.34 24.30
N ASN A 109 9.73 0.19 24.61
CA ASN A 109 9.92 -0.25 25.99
C ASN A 109 10.92 0.62 26.78
N ASP A 110 12.07 0.95 26.19
CA ASP A 110 13.15 1.68 26.84
C ASP A 110 12.75 3.15 27.09
N THR A 111 12.02 3.75 26.17
CA THR A 111 11.65 5.19 26.23
C THR A 111 10.25 5.46 26.76
N LYS A 112 9.42 4.42 26.94
CA LYS A 112 7.99 4.53 27.26
C LYS A 112 7.24 5.42 26.26
N LEU A 113 7.63 5.30 24.98
CA LEU A 113 7.01 6.04 23.90
C LEU A 113 5.51 5.68 23.79
N ASP A 114 4.65 6.70 23.83
CA ASP A 114 3.23 6.53 23.53
C ASP A 114 3.04 6.16 22.05
N VAL A 115 2.52 4.96 21.82
CA VAL A 115 2.21 4.39 20.51
C VAL A 115 0.70 4.14 20.32
N SER A 116 -0.15 4.68 21.19
CA SER A 116 -1.63 4.56 21.08
C SER A 116 -2.18 5.11 19.75
N GLY A 117 -1.41 6.00 19.10
CA GLY A 117 -1.67 6.50 17.76
C GLY A 117 -1.69 5.41 16.67
N VAL A 118 -0.98 4.30 16.87
CA VAL A 118 -0.76 3.23 15.87
C VAL A 118 -1.09 1.83 16.37
N GLN A 119 -0.98 1.56 17.68
CA GLN A 119 -1.16 0.22 18.22
C GLN A 119 -2.55 -0.35 17.91
N GLY A 120 -2.59 -1.51 17.25
CA GLY A 120 -3.83 -2.21 16.87
C GLY A 120 -4.64 -1.52 15.78
N LYS A 121 -4.08 -0.51 15.10
CA LYS A 121 -4.77 0.23 14.05
C LYS A 121 -4.41 -0.28 12.66
N TRP A 122 -5.36 -0.21 11.73
CA TRP A 122 -5.15 -0.57 10.33
C TRP A 122 -4.36 0.53 9.61
N GLU A 123 -3.20 0.19 9.05
CA GLU A 123 -2.37 1.01 8.14
C GLU A 123 -1.96 2.39 8.68
N ALA A 124 -2.05 2.58 9.99
CA ALA A 124 -1.65 3.81 10.64
C ALA A 124 -0.13 3.87 10.79
N PHE A 125 0.41 5.09 10.88
CA PHE A 125 1.81 5.29 11.22
C PHE A 125 2.01 6.57 12.04
N MET A 126 3.14 6.60 12.75
CA MET A 126 3.64 7.79 13.40
C MET A 126 5.15 7.84 13.30
N THR A 127 5.69 9.05 13.24
CA THR A 127 7.12 9.28 13.32
C THR A 127 7.43 10.37 14.31
N ARG A 128 8.62 10.36 14.91
CA ARG A 128 9.09 11.46 15.76
C ARG A 128 10.58 11.36 16.01
N VAL A 129 11.16 12.45 16.50
CA VAL A 129 12.48 12.41 17.12
C VAL A 129 12.34 11.85 18.55
N VAL A 130 13.19 10.87 18.87
CA VAL A 130 13.27 10.22 20.17
C VAL A 130 14.67 10.42 20.75
N GLU A 131 14.74 10.82 22.01
CA GLU A 131 16.00 10.95 22.77
C GLU A 131 16.34 9.61 23.42
N ASN A 132 17.62 9.25 23.41
CA ASN A 132 18.15 7.99 23.94
C ASN A 132 17.34 6.74 23.54
N PRO A 133 16.97 6.57 22.24
CA PRO A 133 16.09 5.48 21.80
C PRO A 133 16.68 4.09 22.05
N LEU A 134 18.02 3.98 22.03
CA LEU A 134 18.77 2.75 22.26
C LEU A 134 20.07 3.09 22.97
N LYS A 135 20.65 2.12 23.67
CA LYS A 135 21.94 2.29 24.34
C LYS A 135 23.03 2.76 23.35
N GLY A 136 23.60 3.94 23.62
CA GLY A 136 24.66 4.53 22.81
C GLY A 136 24.17 5.30 21.58
N VAL A 137 22.87 5.42 21.36
CA VAL A 137 22.27 6.31 20.36
C VAL A 137 21.69 7.51 21.10
N ALA A 138 22.27 8.69 20.96
CA ALA A 138 21.82 9.88 21.71
C ALA A 138 20.43 10.34 21.27
N LYS A 139 20.14 10.27 19.97
CA LYS A 139 18.91 10.76 19.36
C LYS A 139 18.68 10.06 18.02
N ALA A 140 17.44 9.74 17.69
CA ALA A 140 17.08 9.22 16.37
C ALA A 140 15.75 9.78 15.89
N TYR A 141 15.56 9.80 14.58
CA TYR A 141 14.22 9.91 14.01
C TYR A 141 13.65 8.51 13.86
N VAL A 142 12.55 8.22 14.56
CA VAL A 142 11.95 6.89 14.61
C VAL A 142 10.67 6.88 13.77
N VAL A 143 10.56 5.93 12.86
CA VAL A 143 9.40 5.69 11.99
C VAL A 143 8.73 4.39 12.44
N ILE A 144 7.47 4.47 12.85
CA ILE A 144 6.70 3.35 13.40
C ILE A 144 5.41 3.19 12.61
N GLY A 145 5.27 2.07 11.90
CA GLY A 145 3.99 1.65 11.35
C GLY A 145 3.24 0.72 12.30
N ALA A 146 1.91 0.77 12.23
CA ALA A 146 1.03 -0.17 12.94
C ALA A 146 1.13 -1.59 12.38
N ASP A 147 1.35 -1.70 11.06
CA ASP A 147 1.48 -2.92 10.29
C ASP A 147 2.43 -2.71 9.10
N LYS A 148 2.60 -3.75 8.26
CA LYS A 148 3.45 -3.75 7.06
C LYS A 148 3.19 -2.51 6.19
N ARG A 149 1.93 -2.20 5.89
CA ARG A 149 1.55 -1.11 4.98
C ARG A 149 1.64 0.25 5.66
N GLY A 150 1.29 0.35 6.95
CA GLY A 150 1.50 1.58 7.73
C GLY A 150 2.97 2.03 7.69
N THR A 151 3.92 1.11 7.89
CA THR A 151 5.36 1.42 7.81
C THR A 151 5.74 1.88 6.40
N ILE A 152 5.27 1.19 5.36
CA ILE A 152 5.54 1.55 3.96
C ILE A 152 4.97 2.93 3.61
N PHE A 153 3.72 3.23 4.00
CA PHE A 153 3.09 4.52 3.75
C PHE A 153 3.81 5.66 4.48
N ALA A 154 4.34 5.40 5.66
CA ALA A 154 5.19 6.38 6.34
C ALA A 154 6.40 6.75 5.46
N LEU A 155 7.08 5.78 4.85
CA LEU A 155 8.25 6.06 4.01
C LEU A 155 7.88 6.84 2.75
N TYR A 156 6.79 6.46 2.07
CA TYR A 156 6.35 7.17 0.88
C TYR A 156 5.76 8.55 1.17
N GLU A 157 5.17 8.78 2.34
CA GLU A 157 4.80 10.12 2.82
C GLU A 157 6.03 11.04 2.85
N HIS A 158 7.14 10.55 3.38
CA HIS A 158 8.37 11.34 3.46
C HIS A 158 8.98 11.54 2.07
N SER A 159 9.02 10.50 1.23
CA SER A 159 9.48 10.64 -0.16
C SER A 159 8.69 11.70 -0.93
N GLU A 160 7.36 11.70 -0.80
CA GLU A 160 6.48 12.68 -1.42
C GLU A 160 6.78 14.10 -0.91
N GLN A 161 6.82 14.30 0.41
CA GLN A 161 7.13 15.59 1.01
C GLN A 161 8.57 16.07 0.74
N PHE A 162 9.53 15.17 0.49
CA PHE A 162 10.88 15.52 0.03
C PHE A 162 10.91 15.98 -1.43
N GLY A 163 9.84 15.75 -2.18
CA GLY A 163 9.69 16.20 -3.57
C GLY A 163 9.76 15.08 -4.62
N VAL A 164 9.59 13.82 -4.21
CA VAL A 164 9.44 12.69 -5.14
C VAL A 164 7.97 12.36 -5.33
N SER A 165 7.39 12.87 -6.42
CA SER A 165 6.00 12.56 -6.80
C SER A 165 5.76 11.05 -6.91
N PRO A 166 4.59 10.51 -6.48
CA PRO A 166 4.17 9.14 -6.81
C PRO A 166 4.28 8.82 -8.32
N TRP A 167 4.16 9.84 -9.16
CA TRP A 167 4.16 9.75 -10.61
C TRP A 167 5.54 9.95 -11.27
N TYR A 168 6.64 9.97 -10.48
CA TYR A 168 7.98 10.27 -11.01
C TYR A 168 8.42 9.36 -12.16
N TRP A 169 7.96 8.10 -12.17
CA TRP A 169 8.26 7.12 -13.23
C TRP A 169 7.07 6.93 -14.19
N TRP A 170 5.85 6.94 -13.67
CA TRP A 170 4.64 6.67 -14.47
C TRP A 170 4.21 7.84 -15.36
N ALA A 171 4.62 9.07 -15.03
CA ALA A 171 4.33 10.27 -15.82
C ALA A 171 5.53 11.23 -15.90
N ASP A 172 6.75 10.70 -15.72
CA ASP A 172 8.01 11.45 -15.77
C ASP A 172 8.02 12.73 -14.91
N ALA A 173 7.27 12.74 -13.80
CA ALA A 173 7.14 13.92 -12.96
C ALA A 173 8.52 14.32 -12.39
N PRO A 174 8.93 15.60 -12.54
CA PRO A 174 10.26 16.02 -12.13
C PRO A 174 10.45 15.94 -10.62
N ILE A 175 11.64 15.51 -10.19
CA ILE A 175 12.01 15.43 -8.78
C ILE A 175 12.65 16.76 -8.34
N ALA A 176 12.07 17.40 -7.33
CA ALA A 176 12.63 18.62 -6.76
C ALA A 176 14.01 18.34 -6.13
N LYS A 177 15.00 19.19 -6.42
CA LYS A 177 16.37 19.02 -5.92
C LYS A 177 16.61 19.92 -4.72
N HIS A 178 17.10 19.33 -3.64
CA HIS A 178 17.43 20.04 -2.41
C HIS A 178 18.75 19.54 -1.85
N SER A 179 19.69 20.44 -1.54
CA SER A 179 20.98 20.07 -0.94
C SER A 179 20.86 19.63 0.53
N SER A 180 19.72 19.88 1.17
CA SER A 180 19.44 19.46 2.54
C SER A 180 17.97 19.10 2.73
N LEU A 181 17.73 18.07 3.54
CA LEU A 181 16.44 17.54 3.95
C LEU A 181 16.40 17.45 5.48
N PHE A 182 15.32 17.95 6.05
CA PHE A 182 15.05 17.88 7.47
C PHE A 182 13.62 17.43 7.72
N VAL A 183 13.37 16.86 8.89
CA VAL A 183 12.04 16.49 9.38
C VAL A 183 11.78 17.16 10.72
N SER A 184 10.56 17.56 11.00
CA SER A 184 10.18 18.17 12.27
C SER A 184 10.37 17.18 13.43
N ASN A 185 10.66 17.69 14.62
CA ASN A 185 10.84 16.84 15.81
C ASN A 185 9.56 16.05 16.15
N GLY A 186 8.38 16.61 15.84
CA GLY A 186 7.08 15.96 16.01
C GLY A 186 6.75 14.93 14.92
N GLY A 187 7.50 14.91 13.82
CA GLY A 187 7.33 13.98 12.71
C GLY A 187 6.00 14.14 11.96
N CYS A 188 5.74 13.14 11.11
CA CYS A 188 4.49 12.93 10.39
C CYS A 188 3.67 11.85 11.11
N ALA A 189 2.36 11.93 11.00
CA ALA A 189 1.47 10.88 11.48
C ALA A 189 0.26 10.75 10.56
N HIS A 190 -0.23 9.53 10.43
CA HIS A 190 -1.46 9.23 9.73
C HIS A 190 -2.23 8.17 10.51
N GLY A 191 -3.51 8.43 10.78
CA GLY A 191 -4.39 7.44 11.39
C GLY A 191 -4.77 6.34 10.42
N SER A 192 -5.72 5.48 10.83
CA SER A 192 -6.30 4.52 9.90
C SER A 192 -6.99 5.24 8.74
N PRO A 193 -6.84 4.75 7.50
CA PRO A 193 -7.57 5.29 6.36
C PRO A 193 -9.07 5.09 6.58
N THR A 194 -9.87 6.04 6.10
CA THR A 194 -11.33 5.99 6.21
C THR A 194 -11.94 4.84 5.39
N VAL A 195 -11.25 4.40 4.34
CA VAL A 195 -11.62 3.25 3.51
C VAL A 195 -10.55 2.17 3.64
N LYS A 196 -10.95 0.96 4.04
CA LYS A 196 -10.04 -0.16 4.35
C LYS A 196 -9.28 -0.69 3.12
N TYR A 197 -9.98 -0.89 2.00
CA TYR A 197 -9.39 -1.33 0.72
C TYR A 197 -9.56 -0.24 -0.34
N ARG A 198 -8.45 0.22 -0.90
CA ARG A 198 -8.38 1.36 -1.83
C ARG A 198 -7.54 0.95 -3.01
N GLY A 199 -8.08 1.02 -4.20
CA GLY A 199 -7.43 0.41 -5.35
C GLY A 199 -7.96 0.88 -6.68
N ILE A 200 -7.48 0.19 -7.71
CA ILE A 200 -7.89 0.36 -9.10
C ILE A 200 -8.22 -1.00 -9.71
N PHE A 201 -8.89 -0.96 -10.85
CA PHE A 201 -9.03 -2.10 -11.75
C PHE A 201 -8.38 -1.74 -13.08
N LEU A 202 -7.43 -2.55 -13.54
CA LEU A 202 -6.93 -2.45 -14.91
C LEU A 202 -7.86 -3.23 -15.83
N ASN A 203 -8.67 -2.51 -16.61
CA ASN A 203 -9.64 -3.06 -17.55
C ASN A 203 -9.61 -2.27 -18.86
N ASP A 204 -10.23 -2.84 -19.90
CA ASP A 204 -10.21 -2.30 -21.26
C ASP A 204 -8.76 -2.08 -21.74
N GLU A 205 -7.87 -2.99 -21.33
CA GLU A 205 -6.42 -2.85 -21.48
C GLU A 205 -5.93 -2.93 -22.93
N GLN A 206 -6.79 -3.42 -23.84
CA GLN A 206 -6.46 -3.56 -25.25
C GLN A 206 -7.04 -2.41 -26.10
N PRO A 207 -6.25 -1.87 -27.06
CA PRO A 207 -4.88 -2.28 -27.40
C PRO A 207 -3.80 -1.54 -26.59
N ALA A 208 -4.14 -0.45 -25.90
CA ALA A 208 -3.17 0.53 -25.43
C ALA A 208 -2.20 -0.02 -24.38
N LEU A 209 -2.72 -0.46 -23.22
CA LEU A 209 -1.90 -0.94 -22.13
C LEU A 209 -1.22 -2.25 -22.53
N SER A 210 -1.94 -3.20 -23.13
CA SER A 210 -1.36 -4.49 -23.53
C SER A 210 -0.16 -4.34 -24.47
N ASN A 211 -0.25 -3.47 -25.49
CA ASN A 211 0.86 -3.24 -26.41
C ASN A 211 2.04 -2.54 -25.73
N TRP A 212 1.76 -1.56 -24.86
CA TRP A 212 2.81 -0.86 -24.13
C TRP A 212 3.55 -1.80 -23.16
N VAL A 213 2.81 -2.63 -22.42
CA VAL A 213 3.40 -3.59 -21.49
C VAL A 213 4.24 -4.62 -22.23
N ALA A 214 3.74 -5.19 -23.34
CA ALA A 214 4.53 -6.10 -24.17
C ALA A 214 5.84 -5.42 -24.63
N ALA A 215 5.77 -4.21 -25.17
CA ALA A 215 6.97 -3.51 -25.64
C ALA A 215 7.98 -3.17 -24.52
N LYS A 216 7.54 -3.06 -23.27
CA LYS A 216 8.39 -2.62 -22.14
C LYS A 216 8.89 -3.75 -21.23
N PHE A 217 8.16 -4.86 -21.13
CA PHE A 217 8.38 -5.87 -20.08
C PHE A 217 8.55 -7.30 -20.60
N THR A 218 8.49 -7.55 -21.92
CA THR A 218 8.74 -8.89 -22.47
C THR A 218 10.00 -8.99 -23.31
N VAL A 219 10.72 -7.89 -23.53
CA VAL A 219 11.97 -7.88 -24.29
C VAL A 219 13.11 -7.31 -23.46
N ASP A 220 14.28 -7.97 -23.50
CA ASP A 220 15.52 -7.43 -22.93
C ASP A 220 16.13 -6.35 -23.84
N GLU A 221 17.24 -5.75 -23.40
CA GLU A 221 17.95 -4.71 -24.16
C GLU A 221 18.50 -5.21 -25.52
N GLN A 222 18.61 -6.53 -25.70
CA GLN A 222 19.07 -7.20 -26.91
C GLN A 222 17.93 -7.77 -27.76
N GLY A 223 16.66 -7.57 -27.35
CA GLY A 223 15.48 -8.07 -28.05
C GLY A 223 15.13 -9.53 -27.77
N GLY A 224 15.77 -10.17 -26.78
CA GLY A 224 15.42 -11.50 -26.29
C GLY A 224 14.15 -11.49 -25.44
N ALA A 225 13.37 -12.57 -25.48
CA ALA A 225 12.15 -12.68 -24.69
C ALA A 225 12.47 -12.85 -23.19
N LEU A 226 11.94 -11.95 -22.35
CA LEU A 226 12.07 -12.02 -20.89
C LEU A 226 11.07 -13.00 -20.27
N THR A 227 9.85 -13.03 -20.80
CA THR A 227 8.74 -13.85 -20.29
C THR A 227 7.71 -14.10 -21.40
N ASP A 228 6.90 -15.15 -21.25
CA ASP A 228 5.86 -15.53 -22.22
C ASP A 228 4.55 -14.72 -22.08
N SER A 229 4.38 -13.91 -21.02
CA SER A 229 3.22 -13.01 -20.85
C SER A 229 3.66 -11.54 -20.66
N PRO A 230 2.98 -10.57 -21.30
CA PRO A 230 3.22 -9.16 -21.04
C PRO A 230 2.94 -8.78 -19.58
N PHE A 231 1.86 -9.30 -18.99
CA PHE A 231 1.44 -8.95 -17.64
C PHE A 231 2.14 -9.81 -16.57
N ASN A 232 3.46 -9.69 -16.52
CA ASN A 232 4.34 -10.40 -15.59
C ASN A 232 4.75 -9.55 -14.37
N HIS A 233 5.53 -10.14 -13.46
CA HIS A 233 5.87 -9.49 -12.19
C HIS A 233 6.71 -8.21 -12.37
N LEU A 234 7.43 -8.04 -13.48
CA LEU A 234 8.21 -6.83 -13.75
C LEU A 234 7.30 -5.63 -13.99
N PHE A 235 6.20 -5.82 -14.72
CA PHE A 235 5.16 -4.80 -14.89
C PHE A 235 4.43 -4.54 -13.56
N TYR A 236 3.95 -5.62 -12.92
CA TYR A 236 3.11 -5.49 -11.74
C TYR A 236 3.85 -4.85 -10.55
N THR A 237 5.13 -5.14 -10.36
CA THR A 237 5.92 -4.48 -9.29
C THR A 237 6.08 -2.97 -9.50
N LYS A 238 6.12 -2.47 -10.75
CA LYS A 238 6.05 -1.01 -11.03
C LYS A 238 4.70 -0.42 -10.65
N LEU A 239 3.62 -1.17 -10.85
CA LEU A 239 2.29 -0.74 -10.47
C LEU A 239 2.09 -0.78 -8.95
N PHE A 240 2.59 -1.82 -8.29
CA PHE A 240 2.51 -1.97 -6.83
C PHE A 240 3.23 -0.81 -6.11
N GLU A 241 4.40 -0.41 -6.60
CA GLU A 241 5.09 0.77 -6.07
C GLU A 241 4.23 2.04 -6.20
N LEU A 242 3.61 2.28 -7.37
CA LEU A 242 2.73 3.42 -7.57
C LEU A 242 1.54 3.41 -6.61
N LEU A 243 0.85 2.26 -6.49
CA LEU A 243 -0.29 2.12 -5.59
C LEU A 243 0.11 2.45 -4.15
N LEU A 244 1.23 1.90 -3.67
CA LEU A 244 1.69 2.18 -2.31
C LEU A 244 2.10 3.64 -2.12
N ARG A 245 2.72 4.28 -3.12
CA ARG A 245 3.03 5.72 -3.08
C ARG A 245 1.77 6.58 -3.03
N LEU A 246 0.68 6.14 -3.67
CA LEU A 246 -0.65 6.75 -3.58
C LEU A 246 -1.43 6.35 -2.32
N LYS A 247 -0.80 5.62 -1.39
CA LYS A 247 -1.42 5.06 -0.17
C LYS A 247 -2.61 4.13 -0.45
N ALA A 248 -2.64 3.53 -1.64
CA ALA A 248 -3.56 2.46 -2.03
C ALA A 248 -3.00 1.09 -1.61
N ASN A 249 -3.87 0.09 -1.53
CA ASN A 249 -3.52 -1.26 -1.06
C ASN A 249 -4.28 -2.38 -1.78
N HIS A 250 -5.13 -2.09 -2.74
CA HIS A 250 -5.98 -3.08 -3.41
C HIS A 250 -5.81 -3.02 -4.93
N LEU A 251 -5.90 -4.16 -5.61
CA LEU A 251 -5.83 -4.24 -7.07
C LEU A 251 -6.72 -5.36 -7.62
N TRP A 252 -7.47 -5.03 -8.66
CA TRP A 252 -7.95 -6.02 -9.63
C TRP A 252 -7.03 -5.99 -10.86
N PRO A 253 -6.38 -7.12 -11.21
CA PRO A 253 -5.43 -7.19 -12.32
C PRO A 253 -6.14 -7.16 -13.68
N THR A 254 -5.37 -7.08 -14.76
CA THR A 254 -5.89 -7.27 -16.13
C THR A 254 -6.47 -8.68 -16.32
N GLN A 255 -7.50 -8.79 -17.15
CA GLN A 255 -8.26 -10.05 -17.27
C GLN A 255 -8.78 -10.39 -18.68
N TRP A 256 -8.72 -9.48 -19.67
CA TRP A 256 -9.28 -9.75 -21.01
C TRP A 256 -8.58 -10.90 -21.73
N SER A 257 -7.25 -10.95 -21.66
CA SER A 257 -6.43 -12.00 -22.27
C SER A 257 -5.19 -12.31 -21.44
N SER A 258 -5.36 -12.21 -20.13
CA SER A 258 -4.32 -12.47 -19.13
C SER A 258 -4.93 -13.14 -17.90
N ALA A 259 -4.14 -13.95 -17.20
CA ALA A 259 -4.55 -14.56 -15.94
C ALA A 259 -3.45 -14.35 -14.90
N PHE A 260 -3.61 -13.34 -14.03
CA PHE A 260 -2.58 -12.89 -13.08
C PHE A 260 -1.83 -14.01 -12.34
N GLY A 261 -2.57 -14.97 -11.78
CA GLY A 261 -1.99 -16.07 -11.01
C GLY A 261 -1.43 -17.24 -11.84
N ILE A 262 -1.52 -17.17 -13.17
CA ILE A 262 -1.09 -18.21 -14.12
C ILE A 262 0.02 -17.71 -15.04
N ASP A 263 -0.13 -16.50 -15.57
CA ASP A 263 0.78 -15.86 -16.52
C ASP A 263 2.22 -15.77 -16.00
N ASP A 264 2.37 -15.55 -14.69
CA ASP A 264 3.66 -15.55 -14.00
C ASP A 264 3.46 -16.03 -12.55
N PRO A 265 4.11 -17.11 -12.10
CA PRO A 265 3.96 -17.63 -10.74
C PRO A 265 4.43 -16.64 -9.66
N LEU A 266 5.25 -15.64 -10.01
CA LEU A 266 5.74 -14.62 -9.08
C LEU A 266 4.74 -13.48 -8.87
N ASN A 267 3.73 -13.31 -9.71
CA ASN A 267 2.77 -12.21 -9.62
C ASN A 267 2.10 -12.13 -8.23
N GLN A 268 1.51 -13.23 -7.76
CA GLN A 268 0.82 -13.29 -6.47
C GLN A 268 1.78 -13.11 -5.29
N PHE A 269 2.96 -13.75 -5.37
CA PHE A 269 3.99 -13.58 -4.34
C PHE A 269 4.45 -12.12 -4.26
N MET A 270 4.68 -11.46 -5.39
CA MET A 270 5.13 -10.07 -5.42
C MET A 270 4.05 -9.11 -4.94
N ALA A 271 2.77 -9.37 -5.20
CA ALA A 271 1.68 -8.58 -4.63
C ALA A 271 1.72 -8.63 -3.10
N ASP A 272 1.75 -9.82 -2.51
CA ASP A 272 1.83 -9.99 -1.05
C ASP A 272 3.12 -9.40 -0.46
N TYR A 273 4.26 -9.63 -1.13
CA TYR A 273 5.56 -9.09 -0.76
C TYR A 273 5.54 -7.55 -0.69
N TYR A 274 4.91 -6.89 -1.66
CA TYR A 274 4.72 -5.43 -1.65
C TYR A 274 3.65 -4.98 -0.65
N GLY A 275 2.70 -5.86 -0.33
CA GLY A 275 1.54 -5.57 0.51
C GLY A 275 0.31 -5.14 -0.26
N ILE A 276 0.20 -5.45 -1.55
CA ILE A 276 -1.03 -5.24 -2.32
C ILE A 276 -1.96 -6.42 -2.11
N VAL A 277 -3.16 -6.13 -1.60
CA VAL A 277 -4.25 -7.08 -1.46
C VAL A 277 -4.85 -7.30 -2.83
N MET A 278 -4.89 -8.55 -3.26
CA MET A 278 -5.42 -8.90 -4.57
C MET A 278 -6.92 -9.20 -4.47
N GLY A 279 -7.67 -8.74 -5.47
CA GLY A 279 -9.03 -9.19 -5.75
C GLY A 279 -9.16 -9.59 -7.21
N THR A 280 -10.37 -10.00 -7.57
CA THR A 280 -10.76 -10.31 -8.95
C THR A 280 -12.05 -9.56 -9.27
N SER A 281 -12.32 -9.28 -10.55
CA SER A 281 -13.54 -8.57 -10.92
C SER A 281 -14.78 -9.37 -10.53
N HIS A 282 -15.93 -8.70 -10.48
CA HIS A 282 -17.21 -9.25 -9.99
C HIS A 282 -17.71 -10.51 -10.72
N GLN A 283 -17.14 -10.84 -11.88
CA GLN A 283 -17.49 -12.02 -12.68
C GLN A 283 -16.46 -13.15 -12.59
N GLU A 284 -15.41 -12.98 -11.78
CA GLU A 284 -14.26 -13.91 -11.67
C GLU A 284 -14.17 -14.53 -10.27
N PRO A 285 -15.21 -15.22 -9.78
CA PRO A 285 -15.29 -15.65 -8.39
C PRO A 285 -14.17 -16.63 -8.00
N MET A 286 -13.81 -16.60 -6.72
CA MET A 286 -12.84 -17.51 -6.10
C MET A 286 -11.45 -17.47 -6.76
N MET A 287 -11.02 -16.29 -7.22
CA MET A 287 -9.71 -16.05 -7.84
C MET A 287 -9.46 -16.83 -9.15
N SER A 288 -10.51 -16.95 -9.98
CA SER A 288 -10.57 -17.91 -11.09
C SER A 288 -11.56 -17.52 -12.23
N THR A 289 -11.25 -17.82 -13.51
CA THR A 289 -12.03 -17.58 -14.77
C THR A 289 -12.44 -18.76 -15.74
N ASN A 290 -12.82 -19.99 -15.33
CA ASN A 290 -13.13 -21.12 -16.26
C ASN A 290 -14.45 -21.87 -15.95
N ALA A 291 -15.28 -22.07 -16.98
CA ALA A 291 -16.66 -22.56 -16.91
C ALA A 291 -16.86 -24.08 -17.06
N ALA A 292 -15.86 -24.88 -17.49
CA ALA A 292 -16.08 -26.29 -17.83
C ALA A 292 -16.24 -27.23 -16.63
N ASN A 293 -15.70 -26.87 -15.46
CA ASN A 293 -15.90 -27.55 -14.18
C ASN A 293 -15.73 -26.54 -13.03
N VAL A 294 -16.74 -25.68 -12.91
CA VAL A 294 -16.74 -24.47 -12.06
C VAL A 294 -16.27 -24.77 -10.64
N ASN A 295 -16.74 -25.86 -10.01
CA ASN A 295 -16.38 -26.18 -8.63
C ASN A 295 -14.90 -26.57 -8.45
N ALA A 296 -14.39 -27.52 -9.24
CA ALA A 296 -12.98 -27.92 -9.16
C ALA A 296 -12.04 -26.74 -9.44
N TYR A 297 -12.49 -25.84 -10.31
CA TYR A 297 -11.74 -24.68 -10.71
C TYR A 297 -11.73 -23.57 -9.62
N TRP A 298 -12.83 -23.36 -8.90
CA TRP A 298 -12.87 -22.53 -7.69
C TRP A 298 -11.99 -23.10 -6.56
N VAL A 299 -12.04 -24.41 -6.34
CA VAL A 299 -11.17 -25.08 -5.35
C VAL A 299 -9.70 -24.84 -5.69
N ASN A 300 -9.29 -25.05 -6.94
CA ASN A 300 -7.90 -24.85 -7.37
C ASN A 300 -7.46 -23.38 -7.30
N GLY A 301 -8.34 -22.43 -7.67
CA GLY A 301 -8.08 -20.99 -7.50
C GLY A 301 -7.86 -20.63 -6.04
N THR A 302 -8.72 -21.15 -5.15
CA THR A 302 -8.63 -20.95 -3.70
C THR A 302 -7.35 -21.53 -3.12
N ILE A 303 -6.99 -22.77 -3.49
CA ILE A 303 -5.73 -23.40 -3.05
C ILE A 303 -4.53 -22.57 -3.48
N ARG A 304 -4.53 -22.08 -4.73
CA ARG A 304 -3.42 -21.30 -5.29
C ARG A 304 -3.24 -19.95 -4.60
N ALA A 305 -4.34 -19.25 -4.28
CA ALA A 305 -4.29 -17.92 -3.69
C ALA A 305 -4.24 -17.93 -2.15
N LYS A 306 -4.62 -19.04 -1.49
CA LYS A 306 -4.61 -19.23 -0.02
C LYS A 306 -3.38 -18.67 0.71
N PRO A 307 -2.13 -18.81 0.21
CA PRO A 307 -0.96 -18.33 0.94
C PRO A 307 -0.82 -16.80 1.03
N PHE A 308 -1.62 -16.04 0.29
CA PHE A 308 -1.47 -14.59 0.10
C PHE A 308 -2.64 -13.80 0.71
N GLU A 309 -2.43 -12.51 0.97
CA GLU A 309 -3.49 -11.60 1.40
C GLU A 309 -4.44 -11.24 0.24
N ASN A 310 -5.73 -11.51 0.40
CA ASN A 310 -6.73 -11.47 -0.67
C ASN A 310 -8.08 -10.93 -0.16
N VAL A 311 -8.87 -10.36 -1.07
CA VAL A 311 -10.32 -10.18 -0.92
C VAL A 311 -11.02 -11.09 -1.93
N TRP A 312 -11.80 -12.04 -1.44
CA TRP A 312 -12.42 -13.11 -2.21
C TRP A 312 -13.74 -12.67 -2.83
N THR A 313 -13.79 -12.64 -4.16
CA THR A 313 -15.02 -12.35 -4.90
C THR A 313 -15.97 -13.55 -4.84
N LEU A 314 -17.18 -13.31 -4.33
CA LEU A 314 -18.29 -14.25 -4.23
C LEU A 314 -19.36 -14.01 -5.30
N GLY A 315 -20.31 -14.93 -5.34
CA GLY A 315 -21.38 -14.94 -6.32
C GLY A 315 -20.88 -15.44 -7.67
N MET A 316 -21.68 -15.23 -8.71
CA MET A 316 -21.32 -15.57 -10.07
C MET A 316 -22.19 -14.75 -11.03
N ARG A 317 -21.62 -14.37 -12.17
CA ARG A 317 -22.39 -13.91 -13.33
C ARG A 317 -22.13 -14.88 -14.50
N GLY A 318 -22.96 -14.79 -15.53
CA GLY A 318 -22.76 -15.53 -16.77
C GLY A 318 -21.45 -15.13 -17.45
N ASN A 319 -20.98 -15.99 -18.36
CA ASN A 319 -19.72 -15.77 -19.07
C ASN A 319 -19.72 -14.45 -19.87
N GLY A 320 -18.67 -13.64 -19.74
CA GLY A 320 -18.49 -12.41 -20.52
C GLY A 320 -19.41 -11.25 -20.09
N ASP A 321 -19.56 -11.03 -18.80
CA ASP A 321 -20.37 -9.97 -18.17
C ASP A 321 -21.88 -10.09 -18.42
N LEU A 322 -22.35 -11.30 -18.76
CA LEU A 322 -23.75 -11.59 -19.03
C LEU A 322 -24.51 -12.04 -17.77
N PRO A 323 -25.83 -11.84 -17.72
CA PRO A 323 -26.66 -12.43 -16.66
C PRO A 323 -26.57 -13.96 -16.62
N ILE A 324 -26.72 -14.53 -15.42
CA ILE A 324 -27.01 -15.96 -15.28
C ILE A 324 -28.38 -16.26 -15.91
N VAL A 325 -28.47 -17.39 -16.63
CA VAL A 325 -29.73 -17.85 -17.24
C VAL A 325 -30.49 -18.72 -16.24
N GLY A 326 -31.77 -18.41 -16.00
CA GLY A 326 -32.66 -19.21 -15.14
C GLY A 326 -33.14 -18.46 -13.88
N ASP A 327 -33.51 -19.20 -12.84
CA ASP A 327 -33.87 -18.65 -11.53
C ASP A 327 -32.61 -18.15 -10.81
N GLY A 328 -32.26 -16.90 -11.09
CA GLY A 328 -31.01 -16.29 -10.62
C GLY A 328 -30.88 -16.23 -9.10
N ILE A 329 -31.99 -16.09 -8.35
CA ILE A 329 -31.95 -15.98 -6.89
C ILE A 329 -31.56 -17.32 -6.27
N VAL A 330 -32.30 -18.39 -6.58
CA VAL A 330 -32.05 -19.72 -6.02
C VAL A 330 -30.65 -20.20 -6.41
N LEU A 331 -30.28 -20.03 -7.68
CA LEU A 331 -28.97 -20.45 -8.15
C LEU A 331 -27.83 -19.67 -7.47
N LEU A 332 -27.97 -18.36 -7.25
CA LEU A 332 -26.94 -17.58 -6.55
C LEU A 332 -26.80 -18.01 -5.09
N GLN A 333 -27.89 -18.36 -4.41
CA GLN A 333 -27.83 -18.88 -3.03
C GLN A 333 -27.09 -20.22 -2.96
N ASP A 334 -27.37 -21.13 -3.89
CA ASP A 334 -26.66 -22.41 -3.97
C ASP A 334 -25.16 -22.21 -4.28
N ILE A 335 -24.85 -21.25 -5.17
CA ILE A 335 -23.48 -20.90 -5.53
C ILE A 335 -22.72 -20.35 -4.33
N THR A 336 -23.27 -19.39 -3.60
CA THR A 336 -22.57 -18.80 -2.46
C THR A 336 -22.42 -19.81 -1.32
N ALA A 337 -23.43 -20.64 -1.05
CA ALA A 337 -23.30 -21.72 -0.08
C ALA A 337 -22.18 -22.71 -0.44
N ASN A 338 -22.03 -23.04 -1.72
CA ASN A 338 -20.92 -23.87 -2.19
C ASN A 338 -19.57 -23.16 -2.07
N GLN A 339 -19.48 -21.86 -2.39
CA GLN A 339 -18.26 -21.07 -2.20
C GLN A 339 -17.82 -21.01 -0.73
N THR A 340 -18.77 -20.85 0.20
CA THR A 340 -18.52 -20.95 1.64
C THR A 340 -18.01 -22.34 2.05
N ALA A 341 -18.55 -23.42 1.47
CA ALA A 341 -18.07 -24.77 1.71
C ALA A 341 -16.63 -24.98 1.21
N ILE A 342 -16.26 -24.37 0.06
CA ILE A 342 -14.89 -24.40 -0.46
C ILE A 342 -13.91 -23.75 0.51
N PHE A 343 -14.28 -22.66 1.19
CA PHE A 343 -13.40 -22.08 2.22
C PHE A 343 -13.10 -23.07 3.33
N LYS A 344 -14.11 -23.75 3.87
CA LYS A 344 -13.89 -24.79 4.90
C LYS A 344 -13.03 -25.94 4.37
N GLN A 345 -13.29 -26.40 3.14
CA GLN A 345 -12.49 -27.44 2.51
C GLN A 345 -11.00 -27.04 2.38
N VAL A 346 -10.71 -25.80 1.98
CA VAL A 346 -9.35 -25.37 1.62
C VAL A 346 -8.60 -24.80 2.83
N PHE A 347 -9.26 -24.06 3.72
CA PHE A 347 -8.66 -23.46 4.91
C PHE A 347 -8.72 -24.37 6.15
N GLY A 348 -9.63 -25.35 6.16
CA GLY A 348 -9.87 -26.29 7.26
C GLY A 348 -11.27 -26.10 7.87
N ASP A 349 -11.88 -27.18 8.37
CA ASP A 349 -13.27 -27.17 8.85
C ASP A 349 -13.52 -26.22 10.04
N ASP A 350 -12.48 -25.97 10.84
CA ASP A 350 -12.51 -25.09 12.02
C ASP A 350 -12.28 -23.60 11.68
N VAL A 351 -12.09 -23.25 10.40
CA VAL A 351 -11.89 -21.86 10.01
C VAL A 351 -13.16 -21.03 10.29
N ASP A 352 -12.98 -19.87 10.92
CA ASP A 352 -14.04 -18.88 10.96
C ASP A 352 -14.10 -18.18 9.59
N VAL A 353 -15.15 -18.44 8.83
CA VAL A 353 -15.34 -17.84 7.50
C VAL A 353 -15.52 -16.32 7.62
N ALA A 354 -15.98 -15.80 8.75
CA ALA A 354 -16.10 -14.35 8.96
C ALA A 354 -14.74 -13.63 9.02
N GLU A 355 -13.65 -14.35 9.25
CA GLU A 355 -12.29 -13.81 9.24
C GLU A 355 -11.63 -13.87 7.85
N ILE A 356 -12.30 -14.45 6.84
CA ILE A 356 -11.82 -14.51 5.45
C ILE A 356 -12.42 -13.32 4.68
N PRO A 357 -11.61 -12.36 4.20
CA PRO A 357 -12.15 -11.15 3.58
C PRO A 357 -12.94 -11.46 2.30
N GLN A 358 -14.24 -11.19 2.29
CA GLN A 358 -15.14 -11.56 1.20
C GLN A 358 -15.85 -10.34 0.62
N VAL A 359 -16.13 -10.38 -0.69
CA VAL A 359 -16.85 -9.31 -1.35
C VAL A 359 -17.83 -9.86 -2.37
N TRP A 360 -19.03 -9.28 -2.42
CA TRP A 360 -20.01 -9.61 -3.44
C TRP A 360 -20.51 -8.35 -4.12
N ALA A 361 -20.17 -8.18 -5.39
CA ALA A 361 -20.71 -7.09 -6.18
C ALA A 361 -22.17 -7.38 -6.58
N LEU A 362 -23.09 -6.56 -6.08
CA LEU A 362 -24.49 -6.56 -6.50
C LEU A 362 -24.61 -5.73 -7.77
N TYR A 363 -24.02 -6.24 -8.85
CA TYR A 363 -23.87 -5.50 -10.11
C TYR A 363 -25.00 -5.80 -11.10
N LYS A 364 -25.53 -4.76 -11.76
CA LYS A 364 -26.60 -4.85 -12.77
C LYS A 364 -27.81 -5.66 -12.28
N GLU A 365 -28.09 -6.81 -12.89
CA GLU A 365 -29.26 -7.63 -12.55
C GLU A 365 -29.22 -8.19 -11.12
N VAL A 366 -28.02 -8.32 -10.54
CA VAL A 366 -27.85 -8.88 -9.19
C VAL A 366 -28.38 -7.92 -8.12
N GLU A 367 -28.34 -6.61 -8.36
CA GLU A 367 -29.03 -5.63 -7.50
C GLU A 367 -30.54 -5.87 -7.50
N GLY A 368 -31.12 -6.12 -8.68
CA GLY A 368 -32.53 -6.48 -8.82
C GLY A 368 -32.89 -7.75 -8.05
N TYR A 369 -32.02 -8.76 -8.07
CA TYR A 369 -32.20 -9.99 -7.27
C TYR A 369 -32.20 -9.70 -5.76
N TYR A 370 -31.30 -8.85 -5.28
CA TYR A 370 -31.26 -8.42 -3.87
C TYR A 370 -32.55 -7.72 -3.45
N GLN A 371 -33.04 -6.79 -4.28
CA GLN A 371 -34.32 -6.10 -4.04
C GLN A 371 -35.52 -7.07 -4.02
N GLN A 372 -35.44 -8.17 -4.76
CA GLN A 372 -36.50 -9.19 -4.86
C GLN A 372 -36.44 -10.28 -3.79
N GLY A 373 -35.43 -10.28 -2.92
CA GLY A 373 -35.36 -11.21 -1.79
C GLY A 373 -34.08 -12.03 -1.69
N LEU A 374 -33.13 -11.88 -2.61
CA LEU A 374 -31.79 -12.45 -2.42
C LEU A 374 -31.19 -11.89 -1.12
N ARG A 375 -30.55 -12.76 -0.36
CA ARG A 375 -29.89 -12.40 0.90
C ARG A 375 -28.41 -12.70 0.76
N VAL A 376 -27.61 -11.78 1.29
CA VAL A 376 -26.17 -11.91 1.40
C VAL A 376 -25.86 -12.28 2.84
N ASP A 377 -24.99 -13.27 3.06
CA ASP A 377 -24.60 -13.65 4.41
C ASP A 377 -23.86 -12.51 5.10
N ASP A 378 -24.11 -12.34 6.41
CA ASP A 378 -23.51 -11.26 7.22
C ASP A 378 -21.96 -11.32 7.29
N VAL A 379 -21.37 -12.45 6.88
CA VAL A 379 -19.92 -12.68 6.84
C VAL A 379 -19.22 -12.03 5.64
N VAL A 380 -19.96 -11.42 4.71
CA VAL A 380 -19.39 -10.75 3.54
C VAL A 380 -19.03 -9.30 3.88
N ASP A 381 -17.73 -8.95 3.86
CA ASP A 381 -17.22 -7.62 4.27
C ASP A 381 -17.73 -6.44 3.44
N GLY A 382 -18.14 -6.69 2.19
CA GLY A 382 -18.58 -5.63 1.30
C GLY A 382 -19.59 -6.08 0.25
N CYS A 383 -20.70 -5.36 0.16
CA CYS A 383 -21.60 -5.34 -0.98
C CYS A 383 -21.51 -3.97 -1.64
N PHE A 384 -21.22 -3.92 -2.93
CA PHE A 384 -21.23 -2.66 -3.67
C PHE A 384 -21.97 -2.82 -5.01
N THR A 385 -22.68 -1.76 -5.36
CA THR A 385 -23.30 -1.56 -6.67
C THR A 385 -22.35 -0.72 -7.51
N MET A 386 -22.04 -1.13 -8.74
CA MET A 386 -21.35 -0.25 -9.69
C MET A 386 -22.40 0.43 -10.58
N PRO A 387 -22.39 1.77 -10.71
CA PRO A 387 -23.25 2.45 -11.66
C PRO A 387 -22.94 2.00 -13.09
N GLU A 388 -23.97 1.93 -13.94
CA GLU A 388 -23.85 1.61 -15.37
C GLU A 388 -23.00 2.62 -16.16
#